data_AF-A0A965E6U9-F1
#
_entry.id   AF-A0A965E6U9-F1
#
_cell.length_a   1.000
_cell.length_b   1.000
_cell.length_c   1.000
_cell.angle_alpha   90.00
_cell.angle_beta   90.00
_cell.angle_gamma   90.00
#
_symmetry.space_group_name_H-M   'P 1'
#
loop_
_entity.id
_entity.type
_entity.pdbx_description
1 polymer ?
#
loop_
_entity_poly.entity_id
_entity_poly.type
_entity_poly.pdbx_seq_one_letter_code
_entity_poly.pdbx_strand_id
1 'polypeptide(L)' 'DVPIAAATLAQAAGRLIRSATDHGVVAILDSRLVKRRYKNAVLEGVAHFRETSQLDDVKSFFRRR' A
#
# COMPACT_ATOMS: atom_id res chain seq x y z
N ASP A 1 0.47 -15.03 -11.03
CA ASP A 1 0.86 -14.46 -9.73
C ASP A 1 0.67 -12.96 -9.63
N VAL A 2 1.27 -12.16 -10.50
CA VAL A 2 1.22 -10.68 -10.42
C VAL A 2 -0.21 -10.10 -10.40
N PRO A 3 -1.16 -10.53 -11.28
CA PRO A 3 -2.54 -10.03 -11.22
C PRO A 3 -3.26 -10.38 -9.91
N ILE A 4 -2.96 -11.57 -9.35
CA ILE A 4 -3.53 -12.03 -8.08
C ILE A 4 -3.02 -11.17 -6.93
N ALA A 5 -1.72 -10.84 -6.92
CA ALA A 5 -1.12 -9.97 -5.90
C ALA A 5 -1.72 -8.55 -5.91
N ALA A 6 -1.91 -7.96 -7.10
CA ALA A 6 -2.53 -6.64 -7.24
C ALA A 6 -3.98 -6.63 -6.75
N ALA A 7 -4.78 -7.62 -7.16
CA ALA A 7 -6.17 -7.76 -6.73
C ALA A 7 -6.28 -7.98 -5.21
N THR A 8 -5.43 -8.84 -4.65
CA THR A 8 -5.38 -9.11 -3.21
C THR A 8 -5.00 -7.86 -2.42
N LEU A 9 -4.04 -7.08 -2.93
CA LEU A 9 -3.63 -5.82 -2.31
C LEU A 9 -4.76 -4.79 -2.32
N ALA A 10 -5.45 -4.62 -3.45
CA ALA A 10 -6.59 -3.71 -3.55
C ALA A 10 -7.71 -4.10 -2.58
N GLN A 11 -8.05 -5.39 -2.48
CA GLN A 11 -9.04 -5.88 -1.54
C GLN A 11 -8.62 -5.69 -0.08
N ALA A 12 -7.36 -5.97 0.26
CA ALA A 12 -6.81 -5.74 1.60
C ALA A 12 -6.83 -4.25 1.97
N ALA A 13 -6.47 -3.37 1.03
CA ALA A 13 -6.54 -1.92 1.21
C ALA A 13 -7.99 -1.44 1.43
N GLY A 14 -8.98 -2.04 0.74
CA GLY A 14 -10.40 -1.76 0.97
C GLY A 14 -10.89 -2.09 2.39
N ARG A 15 -10.22 -3.00 3.11
CA ARG A 15 -10.52 -3.27 4.54
C ARG A 15 -10.03 -2.15 5.46
N LEU A 16 -9.05 -1.35 5.01
CA LEU A 16 -8.47 -0.25 5.76
C LEU A 16 -9.33 1.01 5.67
N ILE A 17 -9.92 1.29 4.50
CA ILE A 17 -10.77 2.47 4.25
C ILE A 17 -12.24 2.03 4.22
N ARG A 18 -12.84 1.88 5.40
CA ARG A 18 -14.23 1.42 5.57
C ARG A 18 -15.21 2.58 5.82
N SER A 19 -14.70 3.78 6.06
CA SER A 19 -15.44 5.03 6.29
C SER A 19 -14.57 6.23 5.92
N ALA A 20 -15.18 7.40 5.69
CA ALA A 20 -14.48 8.62 5.29
C ALA A 20 -13.49 9.15 6.34
N THR A 21 -13.57 8.68 7.58
CA THR A 21 -12.68 9.06 8.68
C THR A 21 -11.60 8.02 8.98
N ASP A 22 -11.56 6.90 8.26
CA ASP A 22 -10.49 5.92 8.42
C ASP A 22 -9.18 6.43 7.82
N HIS A 23 -8.11 6.23 8.57
CA HIS A 23 -6.75 6.57 8.18
C HIS A 23 -5.84 5.41 8.56
N GLY A 24 -4.92 5.03 7.68
CA GLY A 24 -3.99 3.96 7.99
C GLY A 24 -2.92 3.78 6.94
N VAL A 25 -2.10 2.74 7.14
CA VAL A 25 -1.00 2.38 6.25
C VAL A 25 -1.12 0.92 5.86
N VAL A 26 -0.88 0.63 4.58
CA VAL A 26 -0.75 -0.73 4.05
C VAL A 26 0.75 -1.04 3.93
N ALA A 27 1.22 -2.07 4.64
CA ALA A 27 2.60 -2.52 4.55
C ALA A 27 2.69 -3.75 3.63
N ILE A 28 3.58 -3.70 2.64
CA ILE A 28 3.87 -4.84 1.78
C ILE A 28 5.27 -5.36 2.10
N LEU A 29 5.33 -6.56 2.68
CA LEU A 29 6.58 -7.19 3.13
C LEU A 29 7.06 -8.26 2.14
N ASP A 30 7.19 -7.86 0.87
CA ASP A 30 7.62 -8.74 -0.21
C ASP A 30 8.91 -8.21 -0.86
N SER A 31 10.00 -8.96 -0.73
CA SER A 31 11.31 -8.59 -1.28
C SER A 31 11.32 -8.45 -2.80
N ARG A 32 10.34 -9.06 -3.50
CA ARG A 32 10.21 -8.97 -4.96
C ARG A 32 9.80 -7.57 -5.42
N LEU A 33 9.26 -6.73 -4.52
CA LEU A 33 8.93 -5.33 -4.80
C LEU A 33 10.13 -4.46 -5.19
N VAL A 34 11.35 -4.90 -4.90
CA VAL A 34 12.56 -4.19 -5.38
C VAL A 34 12.62 -4.21 -6.92
N LYS A 35 11.99 -5.20 -7.58
CA LYS A 35 11.93 -5.28 -9.04
C LYS A 35 10.86 -4.34 -9.58
N ARG A 36 11.28 -3.31 -10.34
CA ARG A 36 10.42 -2.27 -10.93
C ARG A 36 9.18 -2.81 -11.64
N ARG A 37 9.30 -3.89 -12.44
CA ARG A 37 8.17 -4.49 -13.15
C ARG A 37 7.13 -5.11 -12.21
N TYR A 38 7.58 -5.83 -11.19
CA TYR A 38 6.71 -6.44 -10.20
C TYR A 38 6.02 -5.36 -9.36
N LYS A 39 6.79 -4.39 -8.87
CA LYS A 39 6.30 -3.21 -8.15
C LYS A 39 5.18 -2.50 -8.88
N ASN A 40 5.41 -2.09 -10.12
CA ASN A 40 4.43 -1.33 -10.89
C ASN A 40 3.11 -2.10 -11.04
N ALA A 41 3.19 -3.40 -11.33
CA ALA A 41 2.01 -4.21 -11.54
C ALA A 41 1.26 -4.53 -10.24
N VAL A 42 1.95 -4.68 -9.11
CA VAL A 42 1.29 -4.88 -7.80
C VAL A 42 0.65 -3.59 -7.29
N LEU A 43 1.32 -2.46 -7.45
CA LEU A 43 0.85 -1.16 -6.95
C LEU A 43 -0.23 -0.51 -7.81
N GLU A 44 -0.52 -1.03 -9.00
CA GLU A 44 -1.54 -0.49 -9.91
C GLU A 44 -2.91 -0.31 -9.22
N GLY A 45 -3.34 -1.31 -8.43
CA GLY A 45 -4.61 -1.26 -7.70
C GLY A 45 -4.66 -0.25 -6.55
N VAL A 46 -3.50 0.29 -6.13
CA VAL A 46 -3.36 1.28 -5.05
C VAL A 46 -2.58 2.51 -5.51
N ALA A 47 -2.56 2.80 -6.82
CA ALA A 47 -1.72 3.86 -7.38
C ALA A 47 -2.01 5.28 -6.83
N HIS A 48 -3.18 5.48 -6.22
CA HIS A 48 -3.58 6.73 -5.57
C HIS A 48 -3.06 6.87 -4.13
N PHE A 49 -2.45 5.82 -3.57
CA PHE A 49 -1.84 5.83 -2.24
C PHE A 49 -0.45 6.45 -2.34
N ARG A 50 -0.03 7.20 -1.31
CA ARG A 50 1.35 7.64 -1.18
C ARG A 50 2.23 6.44 -0.83
N GLU A 51 3.27 6.20 -1.63
CA GLU A 51 4.28 5.18 -1.34
C GLU A 51 5.41 5.74 -0.47
N THR A 52 5.91 4.94 0.48
CA THR A 52 7.16 5.21 1.20
C THR A 52 7.84 3.90 1.60
N SER A 53 9.17 3.91 1.68
CA SER A 53 9.99 2.86 2.29
C SER A 53 10.57 3.28 3.65
N GLN A 54 10.26 4.50 4.11
CA GLN A 54 10.78 5.08 5.34
C GLN A 54 9.77 4.94 6.47
N LEU A 55 10.18 4.31 7.57
CA LEU A 55 9.31 4.16 8.74
C LEU A 55 8.95 5.52 9.38
N ASP A 56 9.82 6.53 9.25
CA ASP A 56 9.58 7.86 9.82
C ASP A 56 8.47 8.64 9.10
N ASP A 57 8.24 8.36 7.82
CA ASP A 57 7.08 8.88 7.08
C ASP A 57 5.78 8.30 7.66
N VAL A 58 5.77 7.01 7.98
CA VAL A 58 4.63 6.31 8.63
C VAL A 58 4.37 6.89 10.01
N LYS A 59 5.40 7.07 10.85
CA LYS A 59 5.26 7.72 12.15
C LYS A 59 4.70 9.14 12.00
N SER A 60 5.20 9.90 11.02
CA SER A 60 4.75 11.26 10.76
C SER A 60 3.31 11.31 10.26
N PHE A 61 2.88 10.35 9.45
CA PHE A 61 1.49 10.20 9.01
C PHE A 61 0.54 10.06 10.20
N PHE A 62 0.87 9.20 11.18
CA PHE A 62 0.02 9.02 12.36
C PHE A 62 0.10 10.17 13.37
N ARG A 63 1.17 10.98 13.36
CA ARG A 63 1.30 12.17 14.22
C ARG A 63 0.51 13.38 13.74
N ARG A 64 0.20 13.49 12.45
CA ARG A 64 -0.53 14.63 11.85
C ARG A 64 -2.04 14.57 12.10
N ARG A 65 -2.45 13.93 13.20
CA ARG A 65 -3.84 13.83 13.60
C ARG A 65 -4.29 15.07 14.36
#